data_AF-A0A7X2J2F0-F1
#
_entry.id   AF-A0A7X2J2F0-F1
#
_cell.length_a   1.000
_cell.length_b   1.000
_cell.length_c   1.000
_cell.angle_alpha   90.00
_cell.angle_beta   90.00
_cell.angle_gamma   90.00
#
_symmetry.space_group_name_H-M   'P 1'
#
loop_
_entity.id
_entity.type
_entity.pdbx_description
1 polymer ?
#
loop_
_entity_poly.entity_id
_entity_poly.type
_entity_poly.pdbx_seq_one_letter_code
_entity_poly.pdbx_strand_id
1 'polypeptide(L)'
;MTQFPCTSCGACCSSIEGIAFLEKYNQNGSCNKLKDNECTIYEERPLLCRIDEAYDQIFSAYMTRKDFYRQNAKACNELQEKLNISLEYRVYI
;
A
#
# COMPACT_ATOMS: atom_id res chain seq x y z
N MET A 1 5.26 -12.06 12.08
CA MET A 1 4.21 -11.11 11.64
C MET A 1 3.28 -11.87 10.72
N THR A 2 1.99 -11.92 11.05
CA THR A 2 0.96 -12.62 10.26
C THR A 2 0.24 -11.69 9.28
N GLN A 3 0.33 -10.37 9.49
CA GLN A 3 -0.29 -9.34 8.67
C GLN A 3 0.64 -8.13 8.54
N PHE A 4 0.61 -7.48 7.37
CA PHE A 4 1.31 -6.23 7.14
C PHE A 4 0.70 -5.08 7.98
N PRO A 5 1.51 -4.33 8.76
CA PRO A 5 1.03 -3.32 9.72
C PRO A 5 0.79 -1.97 9.04
N CYS A 6 -0.19 -1.92 8.13
CA CYS A 6 -0.61 -0.67 7.51
C CYS A 6 -1.12 0.31 8.57
N THR A 7 -0.69 1.57 8.52
CA THR A 7 -1.10 2.63 9.46
C THR A 7 -2.28 3.47 8.96
N SER A 8 -2.88 3.09 7.83
CA SER A 8 -4.03 3.78 7.21
C SER A 8 -3.82 5.27 6.97
N CYS A 9 -2.57 5.70 6.75
CA CYS A 9 -2.22 7.11 6.50
C CYS A 9 -2.60 7.64 5.10
N GLY A 10 -3.13 6.79 4.22
CA GLY A 10 -3.48 7.15 2.85
C GLY A 10 -2.31 7.29 1.87
N ALA A 11 -1.05 7.23 2.33
CA ALA A 11 0.14 7.53 1.50
C ALA A 11 0.21 6.73 0.19
N CYS A 12 0.05 5.41 0.27
CA CYS A 12 0.10 4.54 -0.90
C CYS A 12 -1.08 4.77 -1.86
N CYS A 13 -2.27 5.04 -1.33
CA CYS A 13 -3.45 5.36 -2.14
C CYS A 13 -3.31 6.72 -2.84
N SER A 14 -2.59 7.67 -2.24
CA SER A 14 -2.27 8.97 -2.83
C SER A 14 -1.09 8.93 -3.82
N SER A 15 -0.54 7.74 -4.12
CA SER A 15 0.66 7.58 -4.93
C SER A 15 0.58 6.32 -5.79
N ILE A 16 -0.48 6.21 -6.59
CA ILE A 16 -0.71 5.07 -7.49
C ILE A 16 -0.34 5.36 -8.95
N GLU A 17 0.20 6.54 -9.24
CA GLU A 17 0.65 6.93 -10.57
C GLU A 17 1.63 5.90 -11.17
N GLY A 18 1.40 5.51 -12.42
CA GLY A 18 2.25 4.56 -13.13
C GLY A 18 2.04 3.08 -12.78
N ILE A 19 1.12 2.76 -11.87
CA ILE A 19 0.78 1.38 -11.53
C ILE A 19 -0.32 0.89 -12.48
N ALA A 20 0.07 0.25 -13.59
CA ALA A 20 -0.86 -0.21 -14.64
C ALA A 20 -2.06 -1.03 -14.11
N PHE A 21 -1.85 -1.87 -13.09
CA PHE A 21 -2.92 -2.67 -12.47
C PHE A 21 -3.99 -1.82 -11.76
N LEU A 22 -3.64 -0.61 -11.35
CA LEU A 22 -4.51 0.32 -10.62
C LEU A 22 -5.00 1.49 -11.48
N GLU A 23 -4.69 1.52 -12.78
CA GLU A 23 -4.97 2.67 -13.64
C GLU A 23 -6.47 3.05 -13.67
N LYS A 24 -7.37 2.08 -13.59
CA LYS A 24 -8.83 2.36 -13.50
C LYS A 24 -9.26 3.10 -12.23
N TYR A 25 -8.42 3.14 -11.20
CA TYR A 25 -8.62 3.91 -9.98
C TYR A 25 -7.83 5.20 -9.95
N ASN A 26 -6.89 5.39 -10.88
CA ASN A 26 -6.01 6.55 -10.95
C ASN A 26 -6.79 7.80 -11.37
N GLN A 27 -6.71 8.82 -10.53
CA GLN A 27 -7.21 10.17 -10.78
C GLN A 27 -6.10 11.15 -10.39
N ASN A 28 -5.33 11.58 -11.38
CA ASN A 28 -4.18 12.50 -11.21
C ASN A 28 -3.14 11.99 -10.20
N GLY A 29 -2.80 10.70 -10.27
CA GLY A 29 -1.81 10.04 -9.43
C GLY A 29 -2.33 9.52 -8.08
N SER A 30 -3.57 9.86 -7.72
CA SER A 30 -4.24 9.40 -6.50
C SER A 30 -5.38 8.44 -6.81
N CYS A 31 -5.70 7.56 -5.88
CA CYS A 31 -6.82 6.61 -5.98
C CYS A 31 -8.16 7.31 -5.77
N ASN A 32 -9.07 7.20 -6.74
CA ASN A 32 -10.43 7.75 -6.68
C ASN A 32 -11.34 7.10 -5.60
N LYS A 33 -10.85 6.07 -4.91
CA LYS A 33 -11.53 5.43 -3.77
C LYS A 33 -11.02 5.89 -2.42
N LEU A 34 -10.00 6.74 -2.37
CA LEU A 34 -9.48 7.33 -1.14
C LEU A 34 -10.36 8.48 -0.68
N LYS A 35 -10.88 8.40 0.54
CA LYS A 35 -11.65 9.45 1.20
C LYS A 35 -11.27 9.51 2.67
N ASP A 36 -10.87 10.67 3.17
CA ASP A 36 -10.47 10.87 4.58
C ASP A 36 -9.41 9.84 5.05
N ASN A 37 -8.43 9.53 4.18
CA ASN A 37 -7.41 8.48 4.33
C ASN A 37 -7.91 7.02 4.34
N GLU A 38 -9.21 6.81 4.20
CA GLU A 38 -9.83 5.49 4.16
C GLU A 38 -10.20 5.06 2.74
N CYS A 39 -10.25 3.75 2.52
CA CYS A 39 -10.68 3.18 1.25
C CYS A 39 -12.19 2.93 1.29
N THR A 40 -12.92 3.57 0.38
CA THR A 40 -14.39 3.40 0.24
C THR A 40 -14.83 2.00 -0.22
N ILE A 41 -13.88 1.17 -0.67
CA ILE A 41 -14.11 -0.22 -1.11
C ILE A 41 -13.18 -1.20 -0.37
N TYR A 42 -12.94 -0.99 0.93
CA TYR A 42 -11.91 -1.69 1.70
C TYR A 42 -11.92 -3.23 1.54
N GLU A 43 -13.09 -3.85 1.61
CA GLU A 43 -13.27 -5.30 1.44
C GLU A 43 -13.02 -5.76 -0.01
N GLU A 44 -13.36 -4.93 -0.98
CA GLU A 44 -13.29 -5.22 -2.41
C GLU A 44 -12.01 -4.66 -3.07
N ARG A 45 -11.03 -4.25 -2.25
CA ARG A 45 -9.77 -3.65 -2.73
C ARG A 45 -9.12 -4.52 -3.80
N PRO A 46 -8.44 -3.94 -4.81
CA PRO A 46 -7.70 -4.74 -5.78
C PRO A 46 -6.65 -5.63 -5.11
N LEU A 47 -6.33 -6.80 -5.70
CA LEU A 47 -5.39 -7.76 -5.12
C LEU A 47 -4.06 -7.12 -4.71
N LEU A 48 -3.48 -6.25 -5.54
CA LEU A 48 -2.23 -5.54 -5.25
C LEU A 48 -2.30 -4.67 -3.97
N CYS A 49 -3.49 -4.19 -3.59
CA CYS A 49 -3.71 -3.41 -2.37
C CYS A 49 -3.93 -4.27 -1.13
N ARG A 50 -4.13 -5.59 -1.29
CA ARG A 50 -4.29 -6.57 -0.21
C ARG A 50 -2.95 -7.26 0.04
N ILE A 51 -2.04 -6.57 0.74
CA ILE A 51 -0.61 -6.94 0.87
C ILE A 51 -0.40 -8.42 1.22
N ASP A 52 -1.13 -8.95 2.19
CA ASP A 52 -0.96 -10.34 2.63
C ASP A 52 -1.39 -11.34 1.55
N GLU A 53 -2.54 -11.11 0.92
CA GLU A 53 -3.06 -11.96 -0.17
C GLU A 53 -2.23 -11.82 -1.45
N ALA A 54 -1.75 -10.62 -1.76
CA ALA A 54 -0.85 -10.37 -2.88
C ALA A 54 0.44 -11.17 -2.70
N TYR A 55 0.96 -11.24 -1.47
CA TYR A 55 2.09 -12.12 -1.18
C TYR A 55 1.74 -13.57 -1.49
N ASP A 56 0.65 -14.09 -0.93
CA ASP A 56 0.29 -15.50 -1.08
C ASP A 56 0.08 -15.91 -2.54
N GLN A 57 -0.60 -15.06 -3.32
CA GLN A 57 -0.99 -15.38 -4.69
C GLN A 57 0.07 -15.02 -5.74
N ILE A 58 0.90 -14.00 -5.50
CA ILE A 58 1.80 -13.44 -6.52
C ILE A 58 3.26 -13.55 -6.08
N PHE A 59 3.61 -13.15 -4.86
CA PHE A 59 5.02 -12.93 -4.48
C PHE A 59 5.66 -14.10 -3.73
N SER A 60 4.89 -15.07 -3.27
CA SER A 60 5.34 -16.23 -2.49
C SER A 60 6.36 -17.11 -3.24
N ALA A 61 6.27 -17.15 -4.57
CA ALA A 61 7.22 -17.86 -5.42
C ALA A 61 8.57 -17.13 -5.61
N TYR A 62 8.66 -15.84 -5.29
CA TYR A 62 9.80 -14.99 -5.62
C TYR A 62 10.62 -14.54 -4.40
N MET A 63 10.00 -14.48 -3.21
CA MET A 63 10.67 -14.01 -2.00
C MET A 63 9.99 -14.49 -0.71
N THR A 64 10.67 -14.32 0.41
CA THR A 64 10.09 -14.59 1.73
C THR A 64 9.06 -13.51 2.08
N ARG A 65 8.05 -13.87 2.88
CA ARG A 65 7.07 -12.90 3.39
C ARG A 65 7.73 -11.76 4.17
N LYS A 66 8.80 -12.08 4.90
CA LYS A 66 9.59 -11.13 5.69
C LYS A 66 10.24 -10.06 4.79
N ASP A 67 10.85 -10.48 3.68
CA ASP A 67 11.50 -9.54 2.76
C ASP A 67 10.48 -8.75 1.93
N PHE A 68 9.35 -9.37 1.59
CA PHE A 68 8.23 -8.68 0.96
C PHE A 68 7.68 -7.57 1.86
N TYR A 69 7.42 -7.85 3.14
CA TYR A 69 6.97 -6.82 4.08
C TYR A 69 7.99 -5.71 4.23
N ARG A 70 9.29 -6.03 4.38
CA ARG A 70 10.37 -5.02 4.47
C ARG A 70 10.38 -4.07 3.30
N GLN A 71 10.25 -4.59 2.08
CA GLN A 71 10.17 -3.76 0.88
C GLN A 71 8.91 -2.89 0.87
N ASN A 72 7.75 -3.43 1.27
CA ASN A 72 6.51 -2.66 1.37
C ASN A 72 6.58 -1.56 2.44
N ALA A 73 7.17 -1.82 3.62
CA ALA A 73 7.32 -0.78 4.65
C ALA A 73 8.33 0.29 4.23
N LYS A 74 9.42 -0.09 3.57
CA LYS A 74 10.37 0.86 2.99
C LYS A 74 9.66 1.80 2.02
N ALA A 75 8.97 1.25 1.01
CA ALA A 75 8.22 2.05 0.05
C ALA A 75 7.13 2.89 0.73
N CYS A 76 6.42 2.34 1.73
CA CYS A 76 5.41 3.06 2.50
C CYS A 76 6.01 4.28 3.22
N ASN A 77 7.13 4.12 3.91
CA ASN A 77 7.79 5.21 4.63
C ASN A 77 8.36 6.27 3.67
N GLU A 78 8.93 5.87 2.53
CA GLU A 78 9.39 6.79 1.47
C GLU A 78 8.24 7.65 0.92
N LEU A 79 7.07 7.05 0.69
CA LEU A 79 5.87 7.78 0.26
C LEU A 79 5.35 8.71 1.37
N GLN A 80 5.36 8.27 2.63
CA GLN A 80 4.98 9.12 3.76
C GLN A 80 5.90 10.34 3.87
N GLU A 81 7.21 10.19 3.67
CA GLU A 81 8.17 11.29 3.65
C GLU A 81 7.88 12.26 2.51
N LYS A 82 7.70 11.75 1.29
CA LYS A 82 7.37 12.56 0.10
C LYS A 82 6.09 13.39 0.30
N LEU A 83 5.11 12.85 1.02
CA LEU A 83 3.83 13.50 1.30
C LEU A 83 3.81 14.30 2.60
N ASN A 84 4.95 14.41 3.31
CA ASN A 84 5.07 15.08 4.61
C ASN A 84 4.08 14.54 5.68
N ILE A 85 3.81 13.23 5.65
CA ILE A 85 2.98 12.55 6.65
C ILE A 85 3.77 12.39 7.95
N SER A 86 3.06 12.67 9.07
CA SER A 86 3.57 12.60 10.44
C SER A 86 4.35 11.31 10.72
N LEU A 87 5.40 11.44 11.54
CA LEU A 87 6.27 10.33 11.93
C LEU A 87 5.52 9.23 12.71
N GLU A 88 4.37 9.55 13.29
CA GLU A 88 3.52 8.57 14.00
C GLU A 88 3.01 7.44 13.08
N TYR A 89 2.95 7.68 11.77
CA TYR A 89 2.48 6.70 10.79
C TYR A 89 3.58 5.78 10.25
N ARG A 90 4.83 5.95 10.71
CA ARG A 90 5.96 5.15 10.23
C ARG A 90 5.77 3.67 10.53
N VAL A 91 6.11 2.85 9.54
CA VAL A 91 5.99 1.40 9.61
C VAL A 91 7.34 0.80 9.96
N TYR A 92 7.41 0.13 11.12
CA TYR A 92 8.61 -0.56 11.62
C TYR A 92 8.36 -2.08 11.68
N ILE A 93 9.25 -2.86 11.06
CA ILE A 93 9.15 -4.33 10.90
C ILE A 93 10.49 -5.05 10.87
#